data_AF-A0A7C5QF91-F1
#
_entry.id   AF-A0A7C5QF91-F1
#
_cell.length_a   1.000
_cell.length_b   1.000
_cell.length_c   1.000
_cell.angle_alpha   90.00
_cell.angle_beta   90.00
_cell.angle_gamma   90.00
#
_symmetry.space_group_name_H-M   'P 1'
#
loop_
_entity.id
_entity.type
_entity.pdbx_description
1 polymer ?
#
loop_
_entity_poly.entity_id
_entity_poly.type
_entity_poly.pdbx_seq_one_letter_code
_entity_poly.pdbx_strand_id
1 'polypeptide(L)' 'PGVKNRLLKEDGEIKSAINVFVNEEDVKYLKGLDTELKEGDEVQFILALAGGVSDEVR' A
#
# COMPACT_ATOMS: atom_id res chain seq x y z
N PRO A 1 -14.99 -3.46 -9.37
CA PRO A 1 -15.39 -2.80 -8.10
C PRO A 1 -14.79 -3.50 -6.88
N GLY A 2 -13.88 -2.87 -6.14
CA GLY A 2 -13.46 -3.41 -4.84
C GLY A 2 -12.01 -3.12 -4.42
N VAL A 3 -11.08 -2.97 -5.35
CA VAL A 3 -9.66 -2.74 -5.00
C VAL A 3 -9.46 -1.32 -4.43
N LYS A 4 -10.06 -0.31 -5.07
CA LYS A 4 -9.96 1.09 -4.62
C LYS A 4 -10.41 1.29 -3.16
N ASN A 5 -11.56 0.73 -2.77
CA ASN A 5 -12.06 0.83 -1.38
C ASN A 5 -11.23 0.03 -0.36
N ARG A 6 -10.44 -0.94 -0.81
CA ARG A 6 -9.51 -1.69 0.06
C ARG A 6 -8.25 -0.89 0.33
N LEU A 7 -7.77 -0.13 -0.67
CA LEU A 7 -6.52 0.62 -0.63
C LEU A 7 -6.68 2.06 -0.13
N LEU A 8 -7.78 2.73 -0.47
CA LEU A 8 -8.00 4.16 -0.17
C LEU A 8 -9.04 4.36 0.93
N LYS A 9 -8.89 5.45 1.67
CA LYS A 9 -9.90 6.00 2.58
C LYS A 9 -11.01 6.71 1.77
N GLU A 10 -12.03 7.19 2.46
CA GLU A 10 -13.15 7.92 1.82
C GLU A 10 -12.73 9.26 1.20
N ASP A 11 -11.68 9.90 1.74
CA ASP A 11 -11.10 11.15 1.22
C ASP A 11 -10.22 10.95 -0.03
N GLY A 12 -9.95 9.71 -0.43
CA GLY A 12 -9.11 9.35 -1.57
C GLY A 12 -7.63 9.13 -1.22
N GLU A 13 -7.21 9.32 0.02
CA GLU A 13 -5.85 9.01 0.45
C GLU A 13 -5.60 7.51 0.61
N ILE A 14 -4.34 7.09 0.50
CA ILE A 14 -3.92 5.72 0.81
C ILE A 14 -4.15 5.46 2.31
N LYS A 15 -4.73 4.30 2.64
CA LYS A 15 -4.85 3.85 4.02
C LYS A 15 -3.46 3.63 4.62
N SER A 16 -3.25 4.10 5.85
CA SER A 16 -1.97 4.01 6.56
C SER A 16 -1.45 2.57 6.75
N ALA A 17 -2.34 1.58 6.66
CA ALA A 17 -2.00 0.16 6.74
C ALA A 17 -1.53 -0.43 5.39
N ILE A 18 -1.36 0.37 4.35
CA ILE A 18 -0.94 -0.06 3.02
C ILE A 18 0.32 0.69 2.63
N ASN A 19 1.39 -0.05 2.37
CA ASN A 19 2.59 0.46 1.70
C ASN A 19 2.45 0.19 0.20
N VAL A 20 2.85 1.15 -0.62
CA VAL A 20 2.76 1.05 -2.08
C VAL A 20 4.14 1.28 -2.68
N PHE A 21 4.54 0.39 -3.58
CA PHE A 21 5.84 0.44 -4.24
C PHE A 21 5.67 0.45 -5.75
N VAL A 22 6.54 1.18 -6.45
CA VAL A 22 6.70 1.15 -7.90
C VAL A 22 8.13 0.73 -8.18
N ASN A 23 8.32 -0.42 -8.85
CA ASN A 23 9.65 -1.01 -9.09
C ASN A 23 10.53 -1.03 -7.82
N GLU A 24 9.99 -1.57 -6.72
CA GLU A 24 10.66 -1.70 -5.42
C GLU A 24 10.91 -0.39 -4.65
N GLU A 25 10.56 0.77 -5.22
CA GLU A 25 10.66 2.07 -4.55
C GLU A 25 9.33 2.50 -3.92
N ASP A 26 9.34 2.86 -2.63
CA ASP A 26 8.13 3.28 -1.92
C ASP A 26 7.64 4.64 -2.42
N VAL A 27 6.37 4.72 -2.83
CA VAL A 27 5.79 5.93 -3.43
C VAL A 27 5.83 7.14 -2.50
N LYS A 28 5.99 6.95 -1.17
CA LYS A 28 6.15 8.05 -0.22
C LYS A 28 7.43 8.86 -0.42
N TYR A 29 8.43 8.28 -1.07
CA TYR A 29 9.67 8.96 -1.46
C TYR A 29 9.64 9.47 -2.91
N LEU A 30 8.58 9.12 -3.66
CA LEU A 30 8.30 9.60 -5.00
C LEU A 30 7.29 10.76 -4.95
N LYS A 31 6.21 10.69 -5.74
CA LYS A 31 5.13 11.70 -5.78
C LYS A 31 3.84 11.18 -5.10
N GLY A 32 3.93 10.14 -4.28
CA GLY A 32 2.75 9.52 -3.67
C GLY A 32 1.80 8.95 -4.74
N LEU A 33 0.51 9.26 -4.63
CA LEU A 33 -0.50 8.85 -5.63
C LEU A 33 -0.32 9.49 -7.01
N ASP A 34 0.41 10.60 -7.10
CA ASP A 34 0.73 11.29 -8.36
C ASP A 34 2.00 10.72 -9.03
N THR A 35 2.52 9.59 -8.54
CA THR A 35 3.65 8.89 -9.16
C THR A 35 3.23 8.40 -10.55
N GLU A 36 3.85 8.97 -11.58
CA GLU A 36 3.61 8.61 -12.97
C GLU A 36 4.14 7.19 -13.23
N LEU A 37 3.28 6.35 -13.83
CA LEU A 37 3.64 4.99 -14.23
C LEU A 37 3.90 4.95 -15.73
N LYS A 38 4.88 4.14 -16.12
CA LYS A 38 5.19 3.82 -17.51
C LYS A 38 4.90 2.36 -17.79
N GLU A 39 4.77 2.03 -19.07
CA GLU A 39 4.55 0.65 -19.48
C GLU A 39 5.70 -0.24 -19.01
N GLY A 40 5.34 -1.37 -18.38
CA GLY A 40 6.30 -2.30 -17.79
C GLY A 40 6.63 -2.06 -16.32
N ASP A 41 6.14 -0.98 -15.70
CA ASP A 41 6.32 -0.77 -14.26
C ASP A 41 5.51 -1.79 -13.43
N GLU A 42 6.13 -2.31 -12.38
CA GLU A 42 5.45 -3.17 -11.41
C GLU A 42 5.00 -2.37 -10.19
N VAL A 43 3.73 -2.50 -9.82
CA VAL A 43 3.15 -1.87 -8.63
C VAL A 43 2.81 -2.93 -7.60
N GLN A 44 3.37 -2.78 -6.39
CA GLN A 44 3.16 -3.70 -5.28
C GLN A 44 2.40 -3.02 -4.14
N PHE A 45 1.40 -3.70 -3.60
CA PHE A 45 0.62 -3.26 -2.44
C PHE A 45 0.88 -4.21 -1.28
N ILE A 46 1.59 -3.72 -0.26
CA ILE A 46 1.96 -4.52 0.91
C ILE A 46 1.18 -4.03 2.11
N LEU A 47 0.41 -4.92 2.74
CA LEU A 47 -0.22 -4.64 4.02
C LEU A 47 0.88 -4.45 5.07
N ALA A 48 0.82 -3.32 5.78
CA ALA A 48 1.64 -3.08 6.95
C ALA A 48 1.10 -3.93 8.10
N LEU A 49 1.42 -5.24 8.06
CA LEU A 49 1.18 -6.14 9.18
C LEU A 49 2.22 -5.82 10.25
N ALA A 50 1.82 -5.11 11.31
CA ALA A 50 2.56 -5.15 12.56
C ALA A 50 2.43 -6.58 13.10
N GLY A 51 3.48 -7.38 12.97
CA GLY A 51 3.52 -8.73 13.52
C GLY A 51 3.33 -8.69 15.03
N GLY A 52 2.24 -9.27 15.51
CA GLY A 52 2.04 -9.60 16.92
C GLY A 52 1.67 -11.08 16.97
N VAL A 53 2.61 -11.93 17.39
CA VAL A 53 2.26 -13.29 17.81
C VAL A 53 1.77 -13.17 19.26
N SER A 54 0.49 -12.90 19.45
CA SER A 54 -0.14 -13.24 20.72
C SER A 54 -0.34 -14.75 20.71
N ASP A 55 0.69 -15.47 21.11
CA ASP A 55 0.57 -16.87 21.49
C ASP A 55 -0.27 -16.90 22.79
N GLU A 56 -1.59 -16.72 22.67
CA GLU A 56 -2.53 -17.11 23.73
C GLU A 56 -2.76 -18.62 23.60
N VAL A 57 -1.73 -19.39 23.92
CA VAL A 57 -1.90 -20.79 24.28
C VAL A 57 -2.36 -20.82 25.72
N ARG A 58 -3.66 -21.08 25.89
CA ARG A 58 -4.23 -21.54 27.16
C ARG A 58 -3.66 -22.89 27.57
#